data_AF-A0A662IYU0-F1
#
_entry.id   AF-A0A662IYU0-F1
#
_cell.length_a   1.000
_cell.length_b   1.000
_cell.length_c   1.000
_cell.angle_alpha   90.00
_cell.angle_beta   90.00
_cell.angle_gamma   90.00
#
_symmetry.space_group_name_H-M   'P 1'
#
loop_
_entity.id
_entity.type
_entity.pdbx_description
1 polymer ?
#
loop_
_entity_poly.entity_id
_entity_poly.type
_entity_poly.pdbx_seq_one_letter_code
_entity_poly.pdbx_strand_id
1 'polypeptide(L)'
;MARGDPLLSGHNYVPWRRVERWTCIRCGLCCRNFLVPLLTHEALKIYKTFGPLIVQVNGKIALAKKPDGSCVFLTYEGGIAKCTIYFERPGVCRLYPFYIKVGAEEGEEDALYVDET
;
A
#
# COMPACT_ATOMS: atom_id res chain seq x y z
N MET A 1 -27.78 12.12 12.56
CA MET A 1 -27.95 11.66 11.17
C MET A 1 -26.79 12.22 10.35
N ALA A 2 -25.62 11.55 10.39
CA ALA A 2 -24.48 11.91 9.54
C ALA A 2 -24.61 11.11 8.24
N ARG A 3 -24.54 11.80 7.11
CA ARG A 3 -24.65 11.22 5.77
C ARG A 3 -23.37 10.46 5.47
N GLY A 4 -23.44 9.13 5.46
CA GLY A 4 -22.36 8.28 4.98
C GLY A 4 -22.21 8.40 3.47
N ASP A 5 -20.97 8.60 3.02
CA ASP A 5 -20.59 8.55 1.61
C ASP A 5 -20.68 7.08 1.12
N PRO A 6 -21.45 6.76 0.06
CA PRO A 6 -21.72 5.39 -0.37
C PRO A 6 -20.51 4.62 -0.95
N LEU A 7 -19.32 5.21 -1.02
CA LEU A 7 -18.18 4.66 -1.78
C LEU A 7 -17.12 3.90 -0.96
N LEU A 8 -17.30 3.71 0.35
CA LEU A 8 -16.29 3.10 1.24
C LEU A 8 -16.73 1.75 1.83
N SER A 9 -17.20 0.82 1.00
CA SER A 9 -17.29 -0.58 1.42
C SER A 9 -15.98 -1.31 1.08
N GLY A 10 -15.07 -1.51 2.05
CA GLY A 10 -13.90 -2.33 1.73
C GLY A 10 -12.85 -2.64 2.80
N HIS A 11 -12.74 -1.92 3.91
CA HIS A 11 -11.64 -2.16 4.86
C HIS A 11 -12.08 -2.07 6.32
N ASN A 12 -12.32 -3.22 6.95
CA ASN A 12 -12.42 -3.35 8.41
C ASN A 12 -11.02 -3.58 9.01
N TYR A 13 -10.69 -2.80 10.03
CA TYR A 13 -9.43 -2.89 10.77
C TYR A 13 -9.29 -4.23 11.51
N VAL A 14 -8.12 -4.89 11.43
CA VAL A 14 -7.82 -6.12 12.20
C VAL A 14 -6.42 -6.05 12.81
N PRO A 15 -6.25 -6.20 14.14
CA PRO A 15 -4.94 -6.29 14.77
C PRO A 15 -4.08 -7.41 14.15
N TRP A 16 -2.79 -7.15 13.90
CA TRP A 16 -1.91 -8.13 13.23
C TRP A 16 -1.86 -9.48 13.96
N ARG A 17 -1.97 -9.50 15.29
CA ARG A 17 -2.03 -10.72 16.11
C ARG A 17 -3.28 -11.58 15.84
N ARG A 18 -4.32 -11.02 15.25
CA ARG A 18 -5.59 -11.70 14.91
C ARG A 18 -5.66 -12.12 13.44
N VAL A 19 -4.63 -11.87 12.65
CA VAL A 19 -4.56 -12.27 11.24
C VAL A 19 -3.50 -13.34 11.07
N GLU A 20 -3.91 -14.59 10.84
CA GLU A 20 -2.94 -15.68 10.61
C GLU A 20 -2.07 -15.40 9.37
N ARG A 21 -2.68 -14.91 8.28
CA ARG A 21 -2.01 -14.56 7.02
C ARG A 21 -2.81 -13.49 6.28
N TRP A 22 -2.14 -12.46 5.76
CA TRP A 22 -2.73 -11.56 4.77
C TRP A 22 -2.14 -11.82 3.38
N THR A 23 -3.00 -11.81 2.37
CA THR A 23 -2.61 -11.76 0.97
C THR A 23 -3.47 -10.74 0.24
N CYS A 24 -2.94 -10.16 -0.83
CA CYS A 24 -3.66 -9.15 -1.60
C CYS A 24 -4.85 -9.80 -2.32
N ILE A 25 -6.06 -9.36 -1.98
CA ILE A 25 -7.31 -9.81 -2.58
C ILE A 25 -7.63 -9.15 -3.94
N ARG A 26 -6.65 -8.45 -4.53
CA ARG A 26 -6.77 -7.81 -5.85
C ARG A 26 -7.92 -6.78 -5.96
N CYS A 27 -8.19 -6.03 -4.89
CA CYS A 27 -9.15 -4.92 -4.91
C CYS A 27 -8.61 -3.64 -5.59
N GLY A 28 -7.29 -3.45 -5.61
CA GLY A 28 -6.64 -2.29 -6.21
C GLY A 28 -6.68 -1.00 -5.38
N LEU A 29 -7.39 -0.99 -4.24
CA LEU A 29 -7.56 0.20 -3.40
C LEU A 29 -6.21 0.73 -2.88
N CYS A 30 -5.33 -0.13 -2.35
CA CYS A 30 -4.02 0.32 -1.88
C CYS A 30 -3.14 0.90 -3.00
N CYS A 31 -3.25 0.36 -4.22
CA CYS A 31 -2.52 0.87 -5.37
C CYS A 31 -3.03 2.24 -5.83
N ARG A 32 -4.31 2.55 -5.60
CA ARG A 32 -4.92 3.84 -5.94
C ARG A 32 -4.69 4.88 -4.84
N ASN A 33 -4.95 4.52 -3.59
CA ASN A 33 -5.07 5.48 -2.50
C ASN A 33 -3.72 5.89 -1.91
N PHE A 34 -2.72 4.99 -1.90
CA PHE A 34 -1.44 5.28 -1.24
C PHE A 34 -0.34 5.70 -2.23
N LEU A 35 0.46 6.67 -1.81
CA LEU A 35 1.81 6.86 -2.32
C LEU A 35 2.69 5.80 -1.66
N VAL A 36 3.43 5.03 -2.46
CA VAL A 36 4.23 3.91 -1.96
C VAL A 36 5.66 4.39 -1.74
N PRO A 37 6.08 4.70 -0.49
CA PRO A 37 7.46 5.05 -0.21
C PRO A 37 8.37 3.83 -0.42
N LEU A 38 9.60 4.10 -0.81
CA LEU A 38 10.62 3.10 -1.07
C LEU A 38 11.82 3.34 -0.16
N LEU A 39 12.40 2.26 0.32
CA LEU A 39 13.76 2.28 0.83
C LEU A 39 14.74 2.47 -0.33
N THR A 40 15.93 3.00 -0.06
CA THR A 40 16.95 3.26 -1.09
C THR A 40 17.27 2.01 -1.92
N HIS A 41 17.40 0.85 -1.27
CA HIS A 41 17.69 -0.40 -1.98
C HIS A 41 16.52 -0.87 -2.87
N GLU A 42 15.28 -0.61 -2.47
CA GLU A 42 14.09 -0.91 -3.28
C GLU A 42 14.01 0.03 -4.47
N ALA A 43 14.26 1.32 -4.28
CA ALA A 43 14.31 2.30 -5.37
C ALA A 43 15.37 1.95 -6.42
N LEU A 44 16.58 1.58 -5.97
CA LEU A 44 17.63 1.12 -6.88
C LEU A 44 17.24 -0.15 -7.63
N LYS A 45 16.60 -1.11 -6.96
CA LYS A 45 16.11 -2.33 -7.60
C LYS A 45 15.03 -2.03 -8.64
N ILE A 46 14.04 -1.20 -8.30
CA ILE A 46 12.98 -0.77 -9.23
C ILE A 46 13.59 -0.07 -10.44
N TYR A 47 14.52 0.87 -10.23
CA TYR A 47 15.16 1.61 -11.31
C TYR A 47 15.92 0.68 -12.26
N LYS A 48 16.71 -0.25 -11.73
CA LYS A 48 17.49 -1.19 -12.54
C LYS A 48 16.61 -2.16 -13.33
N THR A 49 15.50 -2.62 -12.75
CA THR A 49 14.66 -3.65 -13.37
C THR A 49 13.60 -3.07 -14.31
N PHE A 50 13.02 -1.91 -13.97
CA PHE A 50 11.83 -1.38 -14.65
C PHE A 50 12.04 0.04 -15.22
N GLY A 51 13.20 0.65 -15.01
CA GLY A 51 13.49 2.02 -15.45
C GLY A 51 12.98 3.11 -14.50
N PRO A 52 12.85 4.36 -14.96
CA PRO A 52 12.60 5.53 -14.12
C PRO A 52 11.13 5.64 -13.67
N LEU A 53 10.67 4.66 -12.88
CA LEU A 53 9.30 4.57 -12.35
C LEU A 53 9.19 5.01 -10.88
N ILE A 54 10.09 5.88 -10.46
CA ILE A 54 10.18 6.43 -9.10
C ILE A 54 10.13 7.96 -9.13
N VAL A 55 9.64 8.56 -8.06
CA VAL A 55 9.52 10.00 -7.87
C VAL A 55 10.07 10.41 -6.50
N GLN A 56 10.47 11.68 -6.37
CA GLN A 56 10.82 12.29 -5.10
C GLN A 56 9.64 13.12 -4.61
N VAL A 57 9.14 12.85 -3.41
CA VAL A 57 8.03 13.56 -2.78
C VAL A 57 8.45 13.91 -1.35
N ASN A 58 8.50 15.20 -1.02
CA ASN A 58 8.88 15.71 0.30
C ASN A 58 10.19 15.09 0.85
N GLY A 59 11.21 14.97 -0.02
CA GLY A 59 12.52 14.38 0.33
C GLY A 59 12.53 12.86 0.49
N LYS A 60 11.44 12.17 0.16
CA LYS A 60 11.34 10.70 0.18
C LYS A 60 11.20 10.14 -1.23
N ILE A 61 11.76 8.95 -1.46
CA ILE A 61 11.62 8.23 -2.72
C ILE A 61 10.32 7.41 -2.69
N ALA A 62 9.54 7.45 -3.75
CA ALA A 62 8.29 6.70 -3.87
C ALA A 62 8.09 6.14 -5.28
N LEU A 63 7.18 5.18 -5.44
CA LEU A 63 6.73 4.75 -6.76
C LEU A 63 5.95 5.87 -7.45
N ALA A 64 6.16 6.02 -8.76
CA ALA A 64 5.39 6.94 -9.58
C ALA A 64 3.91 6.56 -9.61
N LYS A 65 3.07 7.57 -9.83
CA LYS A 65 1.65 7.43 -10.15
C LYS A 65 1.43 7.65 -11.65
N LYS A 66 0.44 6.97 -12.20
CA LYS A 66 -0.10 7.21 -13.53
C LYS A 66 -0.90 8.52 -13.55
N PRO A 67 -1.27 9.04 -14.74
CA PRO A 67 -2.13 10.22 -14.84
C PRO A 67 -3.50 10.06 -14.13
N ASP A 68 -4.00 8.83 -14.01
CA ASP A 68 -5.25 8.53 -13.28
C ASP A 68 -5.09 8.45 -11.75
N GLY A 69 -3.90 8.76 -11.22
CA GLY A 69 -3.59 8.72 -9.80
C GLY A 69 -3.30 7.31 -9.26
N SER A 70 -3.38 6.27 -10.08
CA SER A 70 -3.05 4.90 -9.64
C SER A 70 -1.56 4.60 -9.69
N CYS A 71 -1.11 3.61 -8.91
CA CYS A 71 0.28 3.14 -8.93
C CYS A 71 0.70 2.75 -10.36
N VAL A 72 1.92 3.11 -10.76
CA VAL A 72 2.48 2.81 -12.08
C VAL A 72 2.41 1.32 -12.46
N PHE A 73 2.46 0.43 -11.47
CA PHE A 73 2.38 -1.03 -11.66
C PHE A 73 0.96 -1.62 -11.54
N LEU A 74 -0.08 -0.80 -11.34
CA LEU A 74 -1.47 -1.28 -11.30
C LEU A 74 -2.00 -1.49 -12.73
N THR A 75 -2.47 -2.68 -13.05
CA THR A 75 -3.23 -2.96 -14.27
C THR A 75 -4.56 -3.65 -13.91
N TYR A 76 -5.43 -3.81 -14.91
CA TYR A 76 -6.67 -4.57 -14.76
C TYR A 76 -6.73 -5.66 -15.83
N GLU A 77 -7.20 -6.83 -15.44
CA GLU A 77 -7.39 -7.99 -16.31
C GLU A 77 -8.76 -8.58 -15.97
N GLY A 78 -9.71 -8.50 -16.91
CA GLY A 78 -11.10 -8.92 -16.66
C GLY A 78 -11.78 -8.15 -15.52
N GLY A 79 -11.45 -6.88 -15.32
CA GLY A 79 -11.96 -6.06 -14.20
C GLY A 79 -11.28 -6.32 -12.85
N ILE A 80 -10.36 -7.27 -12.76
CA ILE A 80 -9.64 -7.60 -11.53
C ILE A 80 -8.30 -6.85 -11.49
N ALA A 81 -8.00 -6.18 -10.37
CA ALA A 81 -6.74 -5.47 -10.22
C ALA A 81 -5.55 -6.44 -10.27
N LYS A 82 -4.45 -6.02 -10.86
CA LYS A 82 -3.21 -6.81 -11.00
C LYS A 82 -2.03 -5.89 -10.75
N CYS A 83 -1.10 -6.33 -9.91
CA CYS A 83 0.18 -5.65 -9.74
C CYS A 83 1.18 -6.35 -10.67
N THR A 84 1.74 -5.65 -11.64
CA THR A 84 2.68 -6.24 -12.60
C THR A 84 3.99 -6.68 -11.97
N ILE A 85 4.30 -6.18 -10.75
CA ILE A 85 5.48 -6.54 -9.98
C ILE A 85 5.13 -7.30 -8.69
N TYR A 86 4.03 -8.05 -8.64
CA TYR A 86 3.48 -8.66 -7.41
C TYR A 86 4.51 -9.33 -6.49
N PHE A 87 5.43 -10.13 -7.04
CA PHE A 87 6.47 -10.81 -6.26
C PHE A 87 7.62 -9.88 -5.84
N GLU A 88 7.89 -8.87 -6.65
CA GLU A 88 8.92 -7.85 -6.45
C GLU A 88 8.42 -6.62 -5.68
N ARG A 89 7.17 -6.65 -5.18
CA ARG A 89 6.54 -5.52 -4.47
C ARG A 89 7.41 -5.02 -3.31
N PRO A 90 7.46 -3.68 -3.08
CA PRO A 90 8.14 -3.12 -1.92
C PRO A 90 7.61 -3.68 -0.61
N GLY A 91 8.42 -3.63 0.45
CA GLY A 91 8.10 -4.08 1.80
C GLY A 91 6.79 -3.49 2.30
N VAL A 92 6.57 -2.19 2.14
CA VAL A 92 5.31 -1.53 2.56
C VAL A 92 4.08 -2.10 1.86
N CYS A 93 4.19 -2.51 0.59
CA CYS A 93 3.10 -3.16 -0.15
C CYS A 93 2.87 -4.61 0.28
N ARG A 94 3.91 -5.30 0.80
CA ARG A 94 3.80 -6.64 1.38
C ARG A 94 3.21 -6.61 2.78
N LEU A 95 3.51 -5.55 3.54
CA LEU A 95 3.05 -5.34 4.90
C LEU A 95 1.62 -4.82 4.97
N TYR A 96 1.13 -4.12 3.95
CA TYR A 96 -0.27 -3.69 3.90
C TYR A 96 -1.21 -4.86 4.22
N PRO A 97 -2.28 -4.69 5.01
CA PRO A 97 -2.79 -3.46 5.60
C PRO A 97 -2.20 -3.17 7.00
N PHE A 98 -1.11 -3.82 7.40
CA PHE A 98 -0.52 -3.63 8.71
C PHE A 98 0.35 -2.37 8.74
N TYR A 99 0.23 -1.60 9.82
CA TYR A 99 1.12 -0.48 10.14
C TYR A 99 1.89 -0.81 11.42
N ILE A 100 3.20 -0.57 11.43
CA ILE A 100 4.05 -0.82 12.60
C ILE A 100 4.29 0.52 13.30
N LYS A 101 3.76 0.67 14.52
CA LYS A 101 4.01 1.85 15.37
C LYS A 101 5.43 1.75 15.96
N VAL A 102 6.29 2.70 15.63
CA VAL A 102 7.63 2.81 16.23
C VAL A 102 7.48 3.41 17.63
N GLY A 103 8.01 2.73 18.65
CA GLY A 103 7.90 3.14 20.06
C GLY A 103 6.70 2.56 20.81
N ALA A 104 6.10 1.48 20.31
CA ALA A 104 5.10 0.74 21.08
C ALA A 104 5.76 0.05 22.30
N GLU A 105 5.14 0.16 23.47
CA GLU A 105 5.62 -0.51 24.67
C GLU A 105 5.29 -2.01 24.65
N GLU A 106 6.09 -2.83 25.35
CA GLU A 106 5.86 -4.26 25.47
C GLU A 106 4.53 -4.52 26.22
N GLY A 107 3.49 -4.90 25.48
CA GLY A 107 2.12 -5.08 26.00
C GLY A 107 1.08 -4.16 25.37
N GLU A 108 1.47 -3.18 24.56
CA GLU A 108 0.54 -2.32 23.82
C GLU A 108 -0.07 -3.11 22.64
N GLU A 109 -1.39 -3.33 22.66
CA GLU A 109 -2.09 -4.21 21.70
C GLU A 109 -2.11 -3.70 20.25
N ASP A 110 -1.70 -2.46 20.03
CA ASP A 110 -2.18 -1.68 18.91
C ASP A 110 -1.07 -1.17 18.00
N ALA A 111 -0.70 -2.03 17.04
CA ALA A 111 -0.19 -1.56 15.76
C ALA A 111 -1.40 -0.99 14.96
N LEU A 112 -1.80 0.23 15.31
CA LEU A 112 -2.94 0.93 14.71
C LEU A 112 -2.61 1.35 13.28
N TYR A 113 -3.37 0.82 12.33
CA TYR A 113 -3.51 1.39 10.99
C TYR A 113 -4.61 2.46 11.06
N VAL A 114 -4.28 3.71 10.71
CA VAL A 114 -5.23 4.84 10.70
C VAL A 114 -5.48 5.21 9.25
N ASP A 115 -6.73 5.13 8.82
CA ASP A 115 -7.23 5.87 7.66
C ASP A 115 -8.34 6.77 8.17
N GLU A 116 -8.16 8.09 8.10
CA GLU A 116 -9.19 9.04 8.51
C GLU A 116 -10.28 9.08 7.44
N THR A 117 -11.40 8.39 7.74
CA THR A 117 -12.72 8.66 7.15
C THR A 117 -13.79 8.57 8.21
#